data_AF-A0A069CRS4-F1
#
_entry.id   AF-A0A069CRS4-F1
#
_cell.length_a   1.000
_cell.length_b   1.000
_cell.length_c   1.000
_cell.angle_alpha   90.00
_cell.angle_beta   90.00
_cell.angle_gamma   90.00
#
_symmetry.space_group_name_H-M   'P 1'
#
loop_
_entity.id
_entity.type
_entity.pdbx_description
1 polymer ?
#
loop_
_entity_poly.entity_id
_entity_poly.type
_entity_poly.pdbx_seq_one_letter_code
_entity_poly.pdbx_strand_id
1 'polypeptide(L)'
;MRKEHPFDFEKWNQYLTGVAGHRVVWKSVDDSSMEHPQYDPQMYELAKAFEWSDYYDRNYDRTLRQHDHRELSEDQLEELARTSDNFRDLRAVVSVIIHGESRLEGMWAAMLEKGILLRLLVRLEKLTPGDFPEQY
;
A
#
# COMPACT_ATOMS: atom_id res chain seq x y z
N MET A 1 -10.98 -25.92 2.12
CA MET A 1 -11.18 -24.64 2.82
C MET A 1 -9.94 -23.80 2.65
N ARG A 2 -10.04 -22.72 1.89
CA ARG A 2 -8.97 -21.72 1.79
C ARG A 2 -8.82 -21.11 3.19
N LYS A 3 -7.60 -21.07 3.74
CA LYS A 3 -7.36 -20.33 4.98
C LYS A 3 -7.54 -18.85 4.66
N GLU A 4 -8.46 -18.19 5.34
CA GLU A 4 -8.56 -16.73 5.29
C GLU A 4 -7.28 -16.14 5.90
N HIS A 5 -6.72 -15.14 5.24
CA HIS A 5 -5.56 -14.39 5.72
C HIS A 5 -6.05 -12.97 6.03
N PRO A 6 -6.60 -12.75 7.24
CA PRO A 6 -7.15 -11.45 7.61
C PRO A 6 -6.06 -10.38 7.66
N PHE A 7 -6.44 -9.15 7.33
CA PHE A 7 -5.61 -7.96 7.48
C PHE A 7 -6.18 -7.08 8.57
N ASP A 8 -5.35 -6.71 9.55
CA ASP A 8 -5.74 -5.90 10.71
C ASP A 8 -5.70 -4.41 10.35
N PHE A 9 -6.77 -3.90 9.75
CA PHE A 9 -6.86 -2.49 9.37
C PHE A 9 -6.73 -1.55 10.57
N GLU A 10 -7.31 -1.89 11.72
CA GLU A 10 -7.25 -1.03 12.91
C GLU A 10 -5.80 -0.81 13.36
N LYS A 11 -5.02 -1.90 13.51
CA LYS A 11 -3.60 -1.83 13.85
C LYS A 11 -2.82 -0.96 12.85
N TRP A 12 -2.98 -1.23 11.56
CA TRP A 12 -2.17 -0.57 10.54
C TRP A 12 -2.58 0.88 10.28
N ASN A 13 -3.88 1.20 10.38
CA ASN A 13 -4.37 2.57 10.33
C ASN A 13 -3.86 3.38 11.52
N GLN A 14 -3.80 2.80 12.72
CA GLN A 14 -3.26 3.47 13.90
C GLN A 14 -1.76 3.77 13.74
N TYR A 15 -0.97 2.79 13.28
CA TYR A 15 0.44 2.98 12.94
C TYR A 15 0.62 4.10 11.91
N LEU A 16 -0.07 4.00 10.77
CA LEU A 16 0.04 4.96 9.68
C LEU A 16 -0.42 6.37 10.07
N THR A 17 -1.39 6.51 10.98
CA THR A 17 -1.78 7.81 11.54
C THR A 17 -0.64 8.46 12.33
N GLY A 18 0.17 7.65 13.02
CA GLY A 18 1.33 8.13 13.79
C GLY A 18 2.50 8.57 12.92
N VAL A 19 2.70 7.94 11.76
CA VAL A 19 3.83 8.23 10.85
C VAL A 19 3.47 9.09 9.65
N ALA A 20 2.18 9.22 9.30
CA ALA A 20 1.76 10.07 8.18
C ALA A 20 2.20 11.52 8.39
N GLY A 21 2.67 12.17 7.33
CA GLY A 21 3.17 13.54 7.40
C GLY A 21 4.58 13.68 7.98
N HIS A 22 5.18 12.61 8.50
CA HIS A 22 6.56 12.63 8.97
C HIS A 22 7.51 12.31 7.83
N ARG A 23 8.58 13.10 7.72
CA ARG A 23 9.63 12.89 6.72
C ARG A 23 10.40 11.61 7.01
N VAL A 24 10.53 10.75 6.00
CA VAL A 24 11.38 9.56 6.09
C VAL A 24 12.84 10.00 6.01
N VAL A 25 13.67 9.45 6.90
CA VAL A 25 15.10 9.75 6.92
C VAL A 25 15.78 8.93 5.83
N TRP A 26 16.56 9.59 4.98
CA TRP A 26 17.42 8.93 4.01
C TRP A 26 18.84 8.86 4.58
N LYS A 27 19.51 7.71 4.49
CA LYS A 27 20.88 7.53 4.99
C LYS A 27 21.74 6.83 3.95
N SER A 28 22.98 7.30 3.82
CA SER A 28 24.02 6.58 3.09
C SER A 28 24.41 5.32 3.86
N VAL A 29 24.55 4.22 3.12
CA VAL A 29 25.19 2.99 3.58
C VAL A 29 26.62 3.01 3.03
N ASP A 30 27.60 2.99 3.93
CA ASP A 30 29.03 2.77 3.68
C ASP A 30 29.75 3.72 2.70
N ASP A 31 29.92 5.00 3.09
CA ASP A 31 30.66 6.05 2.33
C ASP A 31 30.23 6.21 0.86
N SER A 32 29.12 5.59 0.47
CA SER A 32 28.55 5.71 -0.86
C SER A 32 27.72 7.00 -0.96
N SER A 33 27.67 7.60 -2.14
CA SER A 33 26.79 8.75 -2.40
C SER A 33 25.32 8.36 -2.56
N MET A 34 24.97 7.08 -2.43
CA MET A 34 23.61 6.58 -2.54
C MET A 34 22.94 6.57 -1.17
N GLU A 35 21.87 7.34 -1.04
CA GLU A 35 21.05 7.36 0.17
C GLU A 35 19.86 6.39 0.02
N HIS A 36 19.56 5.67 1.10
CA HIS A 36 18.45 4.72 1.17
C HIS A 36 17.44 5.18 2.23
N PRO A 37 16.12 5.10 1.96
CA PRO A 37 15.10 5.43 2.94
C PRO A 37 15.18 4.47 4.13
N GLN A 38 15.10 5.02 5.34
CA GLN A 38 15.11 4.27 6.58
C GLN A 38 13.69 4.16 7.11
N TYR A 39 13.07 3.00 6.89
CA TYR A 39 11.76 2.69 7.44
C TYR A 39 11.89 2.09 8.84
N ASP A 40 10.92 2.38 9.70
CA ASP A 40 10.82 1.69 10.97
C ASP A 40 10.37 0.22 10.76
N PRO A 41 10.63 -0.69 11.73
CA PRO A 41 10.27 -2.09 11.59
C PRO A 41 8.78 -2.35 11.32
N GLN A 42 7.88 -1.48 11.79
CA GLN A 42 6.44 -1.67 11.61
C GLN A 42 6.01 -1.46 10.16
N MET A 43 6.72 -0.63 9.38
CA MET A 43 6.44 -0.49 7.95
C MET A 43 6.66 -1.81 7.20
N TYR A 44 7.77 -2.51 7.51
CA TYR A 44 8.06 -3.82 6.93
C TYR A 44 7.06 -4.88 7.39
N GLU A 45 6.63 -4.84 8.65
CA GLU A 45 5.58 -5.74 9.13
C GLU A 45 4.23 -5.48 8.45
N LEU A 46 3.87 -4.21 8.22
CA LEU A 46 2.67 -3.83 7.48
C LEU A 46 2.73 -4.38 6.06
N ALA A 47 3.83 -4.15 5.35
CA ALA A 47 4.02 -4.63 3.98
C ALA A 47 3.88 -6.15 3.90
N LYS A 48 4.54 -6.88 4.80
CA LYS A 48 4.45 -8.33 4.88
C LYS A 48 3.04 -8.80 5.22
N ALA A 49 2.38 -8.16 6.19
CA ALA A 49 1.01 -8.51 6.58
C ALA A 49 0.03 -8.27 5.43
N PHE A 50 0.17 -7.16 4.69
CA PHE A 50 -0.67 -6.88 3.53
C PHE A 50 -0.43 -7.90 2.42
N GLU A 51 0.83 -8.15 2.04
CA GLU A 51 1.20 -9.10 0.99
C GLU A 51 0.69 -10.52 1.26
N TRP A 52 0.62 -10.92 2.52
CA TRP A 52 0.14 -12.23 2.94
C TRP A 52 -1.38 -12.29 3.12
N SER A 53 -2.07 -11.15 3.11
CA SER A 53 -3.52 -11.08 3.30
C SER A 53 -4.29 -11.40 2.03
N ASP A 54 -5.59 -11.68 2.19
CA ASP A 54 -6.48 -11.84 1.04
C ASP A 54 -6.66 -10.54 0.25
N TYR A 55 -6.35 -9.37 0.83
CA TYR A 55 -6.43 -8.06 0.17
C TYR A 55 -5.34 -7.87 -0.89
N TYR A 56 -4.22 -8.58 -0.79
CA TYR A 56 -3.18 -8.49 -1.80
C TYR A 56 -3.65 -9.06 -3.14
N ASP A 57 -3.71 -8.22 -4.16
CA ASP A 57 -3.95 -8.67 -5.53
C ASP A 57 -2.64 -9.18 -6.14
N ARG A 58 -2.47 -10.50 -6.19
CA ARG A 58 -1.30 -11.12 -6.84
C ARG A 58 -1.16 -10.82 -8.33
N ASN A 59 -2.23 -10.34 -8.97
CA ASN A 59 -2.26 -9.96 -10.37
C ASN A 59 -2.42 -8.44 -10.55
N TYR A 60 -1.99 -7.63 -9.57
CA TYR A 60 -2.15 -6.17 -9.57
C TYR A 60 -1.75 -5.53 -10.91
N ASP A 61 -0.65 -5.97 -11.54
CA ASP A 61 -0.19 -5.43 -12.83
C ASP A 61 -1.22 -5.64 -13.95
N ARG A 62 -1.92 -6.78 -13.93
CA ARG A 62 -2.99 -7.08 -14.89
C ARG A 62 -4.26 -6.31 -14.55
N THR A 63 -4.64 -6.27 -13.27
CA THR A 63 -5.84 -5.55 -12.81
C THR A 63 -5.74 -4.07 -13.14
N LEU A 64 -4.63 -3.41 -12.79
CA LEU A 64 -4.41 -2.01 -13.12
C LEU A 64 -4.48 -1.74 -14.63
N ARG A 65 -3.91 -2.61 -15.47
CA ARG A 65 -4.02 -2.48 -16.94
C ARG A 65 -5.46 -2.64 -17.45
N GLN A 66 -6.27 -3.49 -16.84
CA GLN A 66 -7.69 -3.67 -17.19
C GLN A 66 -8.51 -2.42 -16.85
N HIS A 67 -8.07 -1.67 -15.86
CA HIS A 67 -8.68 -0.42 -15.39
C HIS A 67 -7.98 0.84 -15.94
N ASP A 68 -7.17 0.70 -17.00
CA ASP A 68 -6.43 1.77 -17.68
C ASP A 68 -5.45 2.58 -16.79
N HIS A 69 -4.96 1.95 -15.72
CA HIS A 69 -3.96 2.49 -14.80
C HIS A 69 -2.56 1.96 -15.16
N ARG A 70 -2.03 2.36 -16.32
CA ARG A 70 -0.71 1.88 -16.79
C ARG A 70 0.47 2.53 -16.08
N GLU A 71 0.36 3.83 -15.82
CA GLU A 71 1.36 4.65 -15.15
C GLU A 71 0.60 5.57 -14.20
N LEU A 72 0.58 5.22 -12.91
CA LEU A 72 -0.06 6.04 -11.89
C LEU A 72 0.94 7.06 -11.36
N SER A 73 0.69 8.33 -11.64
CA SER A 73 1.38 9.42 -10.95
C SER A 73 0.96 9.48 -9.50
N GLU A 74 1.75 10.15 -8.68
CA GLU A 74 1.42 10.38 -7.27
C GLU A 74 0.09 11.13 -7.09
N ASP A 75 -0.19 12.14 -7.92
CA ASP A 75 -1.45 12.88 -7.90
C ASP A 75 -2.65 11.96 -8.23
N GLN A 76 -2.47 11.02 -9.14
CA GLN A 76 -3.50 10.03 -9.47
C GLN A 76 -3.71 9.04 -8.31
N LEU A 77 -2.64 8.62 -7.63
CA LEU A 77 -2.75 7.79 -6.43
C LEU A 77 -3.50 8.51 -5.31
N GLU A 78 -3.21 9.80 -5.12
CA GLU A 78 -3.91 10.61 -4.15
C GLU A 78 -5.39 10.79 -4.50
N GLU A 79 -5.71 11.01 -5.77
CA GLU A 79 -7.09 11.11 -6.25
C GLU A 79 -7.83 9.79 -6.04
N LEU A 80 -7.25 8.65 -6.42
CA LEU A 80 -7.83 7.32 -6.19
C LEU A 80 -8.08 7.07 -4.70
N ALA A 81 -7.14 7.46 -3.83
CA ALA A 81 -7.30 7.36 -2.38
C ALA A 81 -8.47 8.20 -1.83
N ARG A 82 -8.90 9.25 -2.55
CA ARG A 82 -10.00 10.14 -2.15
C ARG A 82 -11.32 9.85 -2.84
N THR A 83 -11.33 9.29 -4.04
CA THR A 83 -12.54 9.22 -4.87
C THR A 83 -12.87 7.85 -5.44
N SER A 84 -11.93 6.90 -5.49
CA SER A 84 -12.21 5.57 -6.05
C SER A 84 -13.35 4.86 -5.32
N ASP A 85 -14.30 4.28 -6.03
CA ASP A 85 -15.37 3.44 -5.50
C ASP A 85 -15.19 1.97 -5.87
N ASN A 86 -14.07 1.63 -6.50
CA ASN A 86 -13.78 0.29 -6.96
C ASN A 86 -12.82 -0.44 -6.00
N PHE A 87 -13.38 -1.39 -5.26
CA PHE A 87 -12.63 -2.26 -4.35
C PHE A 87 -11.46 -3.00 -5.02
N ARG A 88 -11.65 -3.51 -6.24
CA ARG A 88 -10.60 -4.26 -6.96
C ARG A 88 -9.44 -3.33 -7.35
N ASP A 89 -9.76 -2.11 -7.75
CA ASP A 89 -8.74 -1.11 -8.11
C ASP A 89 -7.93 -0.70 -6.90
N LEU A 90 -8.59 -0.40 -5.77
CA LEU A 90 -7.88 -0.05 -4.54
C LEU A 90 -6.95 -1.16 -4.07
N ARG A 91 -7.39 -2.43 -4.13
CA ARG A 91 -6.52 -3.56 -3.81
C ARG A 91 -5.29 -3.62 -4.71
N ALA A 92 -5.47 -3.48 -6.02
CA ALA A 92 -4.39 -3.51 -6.98
C ALA A 92 -3.42 -2.33 -6.79
N VAL A 93 -3.93 -1.13 -6.51
CA VAL A 93 -3.13 0.06 -6.21
C VAL A 93 -2.29 -0.14 -4.95
N VAL A 94 -2.89 -0.59 -3.85
CA VAL A 94 -2.15 -0.85 -2.60
C VAL A 94 -1.12 -1.95 -2.82
N SER A 95 -1.46 -3.03 -3.54
CA SER A 95 -0.51 -4.07 -3.91
C SER A 95 0.68 -3.55 -4.71
N VAL A 96 0.47 -2.64 -5.66
CA VAL A 96 1.57 -1.97 -6.39
C VAL A 96 2.44 -1.16 -5.45
N ILE A 97 1.86 -0.40 -4.52
CA ILE A 97 2.64 0.41 -3.58
C ILE A 97 3.48 -0.47 -2.65
N ILE A 98 2.87 -1.51 -2.08
CA ILE A 98 3.54 -2.42 -1.15
C ILE A 98 4.66 -3.18 -1.86
N HIS A 99 4.43 -3.70 -3.07
CA HIS A 99 5.46 -4.40 -3.83
C HIS A 99 6.48 -3.46 -4.47
N GLY A 100 6.07 -2.24 -4.79
CA GLY A 100 6.79 -1.29 -5.63
C GLY A 100 8.07 -0.76 -5.00
N GLU A 101 8.21 -0.79 -3.66
CA GLU A 101 9.46 -0.43 -2.98
C GLU A 101 10.66 -1.26 -3.48
N SER A 102 10.44 -2.53 -3.81
CA SER A 102 11.49 -3.40 -4.37
C SER A 102 11.89 -3.04 -5.81
N ARG A 103 11.06 -2.28 -6.52
CA ARG A 103 11.26 -1.87 -7.92
C ARG A 103 11.71 -0.41 -8.03
N LEU A 104 11.19 0.45 -7.17
CA LEU A 104 11.47 1.87 -7.08
C LEU A 104 11.61 2.23 -5.60
N GLU A 105 12.85 2.29 -5.16
CA GLU A 105 13.20 2.68 -3.80
C GLU A 105 12.68 4.07 -3.46
N GLY A 106 12.10 4.22 -2.26
CA GLY A 106 11.48 5.47 -1.81
C GLY A 106 9.99 5.60 -2.15
N MET A 107 9.37 4.57 -2.74
CA MET A 107 7.92 4.57 -3.00
C MET A 107 7.13 4.62 -1.69
N TRP A 108 7.50 3.81 -0.69
CA TRP A 108 6.84 3.87 0.62
C TRP A 108 7.07 5.22 1.27
N ALA A 109 8.27 5.80 1.17
CA ALA A 109 8.56 7.12 1.72
C ALA A 109 7.60 8.19 1.17
N ALA A 110 7.44 8.27 -0.16
CA ALA A 110 6.51 9.21 -0.79
C ALA A 110 5.06 9.00 -0.32
N MET A 111 4.61 7.75 -0.22
CA MET A 111 3.25 7.43 0.20
C MET A 111 2.99 7.71 1.68
N LEU A 112 3.99 7.50 2.54
CA LEU A 112 3.93 7.76 3.99
C LEU A 112 3.94 9.27 4.28
N GLU A 113 4.89 9.99 3.70
CA GLU A 113 5.04 11.44 3.92
C GLU A 113 3.78 12.21 3.54
N LYS A 114 3.08 11.77 2.50
CA LYS A 114 1.82 12.40 2.04
C LYS A 114 0.57 11.80 2.68
N GLY A 115 0.72 10.72 3.46
CA GLY A 115 -0.39 9.97 4.06
C GLY A 115 -1.31 9.31 3.02
N ILE A 116 -0.82 9.07 1.80
CA ILE A 116 -1.58 8.43 0.72
C ILE A 116 -1.88 6.98 1.09
N LEU A 117 -0.90 6.26 1.63
CA LEU A 117 -1.08 4.85 2.03
C LEU A 117 -2.17 4.70 3.11
N LEU A 118 -2.22 5.61 4.09
CA LEU A 118 -3.29 5.64 5.10
C LEU A 118 -4.66 5.82 4.46
N ARG A 119 -4.80 6.81 3.57
CA ARG A 119 -6.08 7.09 2.89
C ARG A 119 -6.53 5.90 2.04
N LEU A 120 -5.60 5.26 1.33
CA LEU A 120 -5.87 4.05 0.56
C LEU A 120 -6.37 2.90 1.44
N LEU A 121 -5.71 2.62 2.58
CA LEU A 121 -6.13 1.53 3.47
C LEU A 121 -7.50 1.80 4.13
N VAL A 122 -7.73 3.00 4.63
CA VAL A 122 -9.04 3.41 5.18
C VAL A 122 -10.15 3.25 4.14
N ARG A 123 -9.87 3.66 2.90
CA ARG A 123 -10.86 3.56 1.83
C ARG A 123 -11.07 2.13 1.38
N LEU A 124 -10.01 1.34 1.32
CA LEU A 124 -10.07 -0.09 1.01
C LEU A 124 -10.94 -0.83 2.03
N GLU A 125 -10.71 -0.59 3.33
CA GLU A 125 -11.53 -1.15 4.42
C GLU A 125 -13.01 -0.80 4.27
N LYS A 126 -13.31 0.47 3.98
CA LYS A 126 -14.69 0.95 3.81
C LYS A 126 -15.40 0.30 2.62
N LEU A 127 -14.66 -0.07 1.57
CA LEU A 127 -15.21 -0.70 0.37
C LEU A 127 -15.13 -2.23 0.39
N THR A 128 -14.63 -2.83 1.47
CA THR A 128 -14.60 -4.28 1.64
C THR A 128 -16.01 -4.86 1.58
N PRO A 129 -16.30 -5.76 0.62
CA PRO A 129 -17.58 -6.46 0.56
C PRO A 129 -17.78 -7.36 1.80
N GLY A 130 -19.02 -7.47 2.28
CA GLY A 130 -19.32 -8.28 3.47
C GLY A 130 -19.11 -9.79 3.31
N ASP A 131 -18.99 -10.27 2.07
CA ASP A 131 -18.71 -11.65 1.69
C ASP A 131 -17.24 -11.88 1.30
N PHE A 132 -16.36 -10.90 1.54
CA PHE A 132 -14.93 -11.01 1.31
C PHE A 132 -14.22 -11.68 2.50
N PRO A 133 -13.30 -12.64 2.27
CA PRO A 133 -12.86 -13.18 0.98
C PRO A 133 -13.88 -14.16 0.37
N GLU A 134 -14.08 -14.11 -0.95
CA GLU A 134 -15.03 -15.01 -1.65
C GLU A 134 -14.73 -16.48 -1.30
N GLN A 135 -15.66 -17.11 -0.57
CA GLN A 135 -15.60 -18.53 -0.24
C GLN A 135 -16.04 -19.36 -1.45
N TYR A 136 -15.11 -19.63 -2.36
CA TYR A 136 -15.30 -20.64 -3.42
C TYR A 136 -15.00 -22.06 -2.92
#